data_AF-A0A1C0T164-F1
#
_entry.id   AF-A0A1C0T164-F1
#
_cell.length_a   1.000
_cell.length_b   1.000
_cell.length_c   1.000
_cell.angle_alpha   90.00
_cell.angle_beta   90.00
_cell.angle_gamma   90.00
#
_symmetry.space_group_name_H-M   'P 1'
#
loop_
_entity.id
_entity.type
_entity.pdbx_description
1 polymer ?
#
loop_
_entity_poly.entity_id
_entity_poly.type
_entity_poly.pdbx_seq_one_letter_code
_entity_poly.pdbx_strand_id
1 'polypeptide(L)' 'MRAFIYSIGGSFPPGWGEDSVMAIRRSHDVILEEGMCFHVTPCLYEDGVGCVGASMPSVLTSRGFESLSGDEVVFGIK' A
#
# COMPACT_ATOMS: atom_id res chain seq x y z
N MET A 1 -7.89 7.04 -11.92
CA MET A 1 -7.67 5.75 -11.23
C MET A 1 -6.98 6.03 -9.91
N ARG A 2 -7.56 5.60 -8.79
CA ARG A 2 -6.96 5.75 -7.46
C ARG A 2 -5.73 4.84 -7.36
N ALA A 3 -4.64 5.32 -6.79
CA ALA A 3 -3.48 4.48 -6.51
C ALA A 3 -3.84 3.50 -5.39
N PHE A 4 -3.59 2.21 -5.60
CA PHE A 4 -3.78 1.19 -4.57
C PHE A 4 -2.54 1.04 -3.68
N ILE A 5 -1.44 1.74 -4.02
CA ILE A 5 -0.17 1.68 -3.30
C ILE A 5 0.41 3.10 -3.24
N TYR A 6 0.62 3.60 -2.03
CA TYR A 6 1.19 4.93 -1.77
C TYR A 6 2.31 4.84 -0.73
N SER A 7 3.31 5.71 -0.82
CA SER A 7 4.39 5.72 0.17
C SER A 7 3.89 6.16 1.54
N ILE A 8 4.55 5.71 2.60
CA ILE A 8 4.22 6.03 4.00
C ILE A 8 5.49 6.34 4.79
N GLY A 9 5.32 7.17 5.82
CA GLY A 9 6.39 7.61 6.68
C GLY A 9 5.85 8.38 7.89
N GLY A 10 6.55 9.42 8.32
CA GLY A 10 6.08 10.29 9.39
C GLY A 10 5.00 11.25 8.89
N SER A 11 3.81 11.24 9.51
CA SER A 11 2.69 12.07 9.06
C SER A 11 1.87 12.63 10.21
N PHE A 12 1.04 13.63 9.89
CA PHE A 12 0.14 14.32 10.81
C PHE A 12 -1.28 14.33 10.23
N PRO A 13 -2.32 14.52 11.05
CA PRO A 13 -3.70 14.65 10.57
C PRO A 13 -3.81 15.66 9.41
N PRO A 14 -4.62 15.37 8.37
CA PRO A 14 -5.71 14.39 8.35
C PRO A 14 -5.35 13.02 7.74
N GLY A 15 -4.11 12.81 7.30
CA GLY A 15 -3.69 11.61 6.59
C GLY A 15 -2.49 10.92 7.23
N TRP A 16 -2.06 9.84 6.60
CA TRP A 16 -0.84 9.12 6.96
C TRP A 16 0.05 8.78 5.75
N GLY A 17 -0.42 9.14 4.56
CA GLY A 17 0.23 8.79 3.30
C GLY A 17 1.12 9.92 2.83
N GLU A 18 2.18 9.55 2.13
CA GLU A 18 3.06 10.44 1.39
C GLU A 18 2.78 10.31 -0.12
N ASP A 19 1.51 10.13 -0.51
CA ASP A 19 1.13 9.80 -1.89
C ASP A 19 1.42 10.92 -2.92
N SER A 20 1.72 12.13 -2.44
CA SER A 20 2.26 13.24 -3.22
C SER A 20 3.76 13.13 -3.50
N VAL A 21 4.50 12.39 -2.65
CA VAL A 21 5.93 12.10 -2.82
C VAL A 21 6.08 10.92 -3.77
N MET A 22 5.43 9.78 -3.47
CA MET A 22 5.51 8.59 -4.30
C MET A 22 4.26 7.71 -4.20
N ALA A 23 3.80 7.23 -5.34
CA ALA A 23 2.71 6.27 -5.43
C ALA A 23 2.87 5.40 -6.66
N ILE A 24 2.59 4.10 -6.53
CA ILE A 24 2.65 3.18 -7.67
C ILE A 24 1.31 3.27 -8.41
N ARG A 25 1.36 3.87 -9.60
CA ARG A 25 0.20 4.13 -10.46
C ARG A 25 0.51 3.64 -11.87
N ARG A 26 -0.55 3.35 -12.63
CA ARG A 26 -0.39 3.12 -14.08
C ARG A 26 0.25 4.36 -14.71
N SER A 27 1.22 4.15 -15.60
CA SER A 27 1.92 5.20 -16.34
C SER A 27 2.75 6.16 -15.48
N HIS A 28 3.21 5.71 -14.30
CA HIS A 28 4.13 6.47 -13.45
C HIS A 28 5.53 5.86 -13.54
N ASP A 29 6.41 6.49 -14.33
CA ASP A 29 7.77 6.00 -14.58
C ASP A 29 8.76 6.56 -13.56
N VAL A 30 8.58 6.18 -12.29
CA VAL A 30 9.53 6.50 -11.21
C VAL A 30 10.24 5.23 -10.79
N ILE A 31 11.56 5.31 -10.61
CA ILE A 31 12.39 4.19 -10.17
C ILE A 31 12.11 3.91 -8.70
N LEU A 32 11.89 2.63 -8.37
CA LEU A 32 11.77 2.17 -7.00
C LEU A 32 13.16 1.90 -6.40
N GLU A 33 13.39 2.36 -5.18
CA GLU A 33 14.66 2.19 -4.47
C GLU A 33 14.47 1.41 -3.17
N GLU A 34 15.49 0.63 -2.79
CA GLU A 34 15.52 -0.09 -1.52
C GLU A 34 15.40 0.89 -0.34
N GLY A 35 14.60 0.53 0.66
CA GLY A 35 14.28 1.36 1.82
C GLY A 35 13.01 2.20 1.66
N MET A 36 12.44 2.30 0.45
CA MET A 36 11.13 2.96 0.29
C MET A 36 10.03 2.17 1.02
N CYS A 37 9.20 2.89 1.78
CA CYS A 37 8.09 2.31 2.53
C CYS A 37 6.75 2.64 1.88
N PHE A 38 5.88 1.64 1.77
CA PHE A 38 4.58 1.76 1.11
C PHE A 38 3.47 1.11 1.92
N HIS A 39 2.27 1.66 1.81
CA HIS A 39 1.06 0.95 2.17
C HIS A 39 0.52 0.25 0.93
N VAL A 40 0.71 -1.08 0.86
CA VAL A 40 0.24 -1.90 -0.26
C VAL A 40 -1.19 -2.33 0.01
N THR A 41 -2.16 -1.78 -0.72
CA THR A 41 -3.61 -1.97 -0.48
C THR A 41 -4.39 -2.37 -1.73
N PRO A 42 -4.25 -3.61 -2.22
CA PRO A 42 -5.21 -4.13 -3.18
C PRO A 42 -6.61 -4.19 -2.56
N CYS A 43 -7.56 -3.54 -3.23
CA CYS A 43 -8.97 -3.55 -2.86
C CYS A 43 -9.81 -3.95 -4.07
N LEU A 44 -10.70 -4.92 -3.88
CA LEU A 44 -11.74 -5.27 -4.83
C LEU A 44 -13.04 -4.61 -4.38
N TYR A 45 -13.65 -3.85 -5.29
CA TYR A 45 -14.93 -3.17 -5.07
C TYR A 45 -16.00 -3.81 -5.94
N GLU A 46 -17.17 -4.04 -5.36
CA GLU A 46 -18.37 -4.50 -6.05
C GLU A 46 -19.52 -3.52 -5.74
N ASP A 47 -20.06 -2.90 -6.80
CA ASP A 47 -21.09 -1.87 -6.67
C ASP A 47 -22.36 -2.42 -6.01
N GLY A 48 -22.85 -1.72 -4.99
CA GLY A 48 -24.01 -2.14 -4.22
C GLY A 48 -23.78 -3.29 -3.23
N VAL A 49 -22.57 -3.87 -3.17
CA VAL A 49 -22.20 -4.95 -2.24
C VAL A 49 -21.19 -4.48 -1.21
N GLY A 50 -20.04 -3.93 -1.65
CA GLY A 50 -19.00 -3.47 -0.74
C GLY A 50 -17.58 -3.61 -1.28
N CYS A 51 -16.62 -3.74 -0.36
CA CYS A 51 -15.19 -3.82 -0.67
C CYS A 51 -14.53 -4.90 0.16
N VAL A 52 -13.67 -5.69 -0.47
CA VAL A 52 -12.69 -6.55 0.22
C VAL A 52 -11.31 -5.97 -0.02
N GLY A 53 -10.64 -5.57 1.06
CA GLY A 53 -9.26 -5.09 1.02
C GLY A 53 -8.34 -6.04 1.75
N ALA A 54 -7.17 -6.29 1.15
CA ALA A 54 -6.02 -6.83 1.87
C ALA A 54 -4.97 -5.72 1.89
N SER A 55 -4.35 -5.49 3.05
CA SER A 55 -3.32 -4.46 3.19
C SER A 55 -2.06 -5.03 3.80
N MET A 56 -0.92 -4.51 3.37
CA MET A 56 0.38 -4.84 3.91
C MET A 56 1.25 -3.57 3.91
N PRO A 57 1.47 -2.92 5.06
CA PRO A 57 2.52 -1.92 5.16
C PRO A 57 3.87 -2.62 4.94
N SER A 58 4.70 -2.10 4.03
CA SER A 58 5.88 -2.81 3.57
C SER A 58 7.06 -1.89 3.32
N VAL A 59 8.26 -2.42 3.52
CA VAL A 59 9.52 -1.84 3.05
C VAL A 59 9.96 -2.57 1.79
N LEU A 60 10.41 -1.83 0.78
CA LEU A 60 11.03 -2.42 -0.40
C LEU A 60 12.48 -2.78 -0.08
N THR A 61 12.83 -4.05 -0.19
CA THR A 61 14.20 -4.56 -0.08
C THR A 61 14.69 -5.02 -1.45
N SER A 62 15.97 -5.35 -1.54
CA SER A 62 16.55 -6.05 -2.70
C SER A 62 15.85 -7.38 -3.05
N ARG A 63 15.06 -7.95 -2.13
CA ARG A 63 14.29 -9.19 -2.31
C ARG A 63 12.81 -8.94 -2.64
N GLY A 64 12.37 -7.69 -2.70
CA GLY A 64 10.98 -7.30 -2.91
C GLY A 64 10.36 -6.65 -1.67
N PHE A 65 9.03 -6.63 -1.59
CA PHE A 65 8.32 -6.06 -0.44
C PHE A 65 8.34 -7.00 0.76
N GLU A 66 8.77 -6.50 1.91
CA GLU A 66 8.72 -7.18 3.20
C GLU A 66 7.77 -6.47 4.16
N SER A 67 7.00 -7.24 4.93
CA SER A 67 5.98 -6.71 5.84
C SER A 67 6.61 -5.96 7.03
N LEU A 68 6.06 -4.79 7.34
CA LEU A 68 6.43 -3.99 8.52
C LEU A 68 5.63 -4.35 9.78
N SER A 69 4.54 -5.10 9.65
CA SER A 69 3.64 -5.46 10.75
C SER A 69 3.73 -6.92 11.18
N GLY A 70 4.44 -7.77 10.42
CA GLY A 70 4.55 -9.20 10.72
C GLY A 70 3.23 -9.97 10.50
N ASP A 71 2.29 -9.40 9.75
CA ASP A 71 0.98 -9.99 9.52
C ASP A 71 1.04 -11.23 8.63
N GLU A 72 0.30 -12.28 9.00
CA GLU A 72 -0.07 -13.35 8.09
C GLU A 72 -1.41 -13.01 7.41
N VAL A 73 -1.49 -13.21 6.09
CA VAL A 73 -2.73 -12.96 5.35
C VAL A 73 -3.76 -14.03 5.70
N VAL A 74 -4.67 -13.71 6.61
CA VAL A 74 -5.78 -14.59 6.98
C VAL A 74 -7.06 -14.09 6.33
N PHE A 75 -7.54 -14.80 5.30
CA PHE A 75 -8.91 -14.64 4.82
C PHE A 75 -9.87 -15.37 5.77
N GLY A 76 -10.18 -14.71 6.90
CA GLY A 76 -11.13 -15.21 7.88
C GLY A 76 -12.33 -14.28 8.00
N ILE A 77 -13.54 -14.84 7.95
CA ILE A 77 -14.71 -14.17 8.52
C ILE A 77 -14.53 -14.27 10.04
N LYS A 78 -14.52 -13.13 10.72
CA LYS A 78 -14.49 -13.09 12.18
C LYS A 78 -15.84 -13.52 12.75
#